data_AF-A0A9W9IS89-F1
#
_entry.id   AF-A0A9W9IS89-F1
#
_cell.length_a   1.000
_cell.length_b   1.000
_cell.length_c   1.000
_cell.angle_alpha   90.00
_cell.angle_beta   90.00
_cell.angle_gamma   90.00
#
_symmetry.space_group_name_H-M   'P 1'
#
loop_
_entity.id
_entity.type
_entity.pdbx_description
1 polymer ?
#
loop_
_entity_poly.entity_id
_entity_poly.type
_entity_poly.pdbx_seq_one_letter_code
_entity_poly.pdbx_strand_id
1 'polypeptide(L)'
;MEILGMSTEDIRQYARIMAETLAMMHWIAEIDGNDIEFVLAPPDRSHAGYPFSDKNEQGFSKIGLQIESQLLHTHRMWVLDFDLCRDMAMDLKGVEQAAIAFWRNDPYYPRPDKVLENDRSPWAIFREHYIQPSEIYIGIVVEEPLEVERRGALSKQFIELVEQGNKDP
;
A
#
# COMPACT_ATOMS: atom_id res chain seq x y z
N MET A 1 0.06 11.34 -5.91
CA MET A 1 -1.25 11.21 -6.57
C MET A 1 -1.74 12.54 -7.14
N GLU A 2 -2.03 12.61 -8.44
CA GLU A 2 -2.68 13.76 -9.10
C GLU A 2 -4.20 13.68 -8.96
N ILE A 3 -4.86 14.85 -8.84
CA ILE A 3 -6.31 14.98 -8.70
C ILE A 3 -6.92 15.01 -10.11
N LEU A 4 -6.95 13.88 -10.81
CA LEU A 4 -7.54 13.78 -12.15
C LEU A 4 -9.08 13.80 -12.09
N GLY A 5 -9.67 14.89 -11.61
CA GLY A 5 -11.13 15.01 -11.47
C GLY A 5 -11.80 13.95 -10.58
N MET A 6 -10.99 13.16 -9.85
CA MET A 6 -11.45 12.11 -8.96
C MET A 6 -11.92 12.72 -7.65
N SER A 7 -12.93 12.11 -7.04
CA SER A 7 -13.38 12.58 -5.74
C SER A 7 -12.29 12.34 -4.69
N THR A 8 -12.28 13.15 -3.62
CA THR A 8 -11.39 12.91 -2.48
C THR A 8 -11.56 11.47 -1.97
N GLU A 9 -12.78 10.95 -1.90
CA GLU A 9 -13.03 9.58 -1.43
C GLU A 9 -12.38 8.51 -2.31
N ASP A 10 -12.38 8.68 -3.63
CA ASP A 10 -11.70 7.75 -4.55
C ASP A 10 -10.19 7.71 -4.27
N ILE A 11 -9.58 8.89 -4.11
CA ILE A 11 -8.17 9.04 -3.76
C ILE A 11 -7.85 8.34 -2.42
N ARG A 12 -8.74 8.45 -1.44
CA ARG A 12 -8.58 7.80 -0.13
C ARG A 12 -8.60 6.28 -0.26
N GLN A 13 -9.52 5.74 -1.05
CA GLN A 13 -9.60 4.30 -1.31
C GLN A 13 -8.33 3.79 -1.99
N TYR A 14 -7.83 4.49 -3.01
CA TYR A 14 -6.59 4.11 -3.68
C TYR A 14 -5.38 4.13 -2.75
N ALA A 15 -5.23 5.19 -1.94
CA ALA A 15 -4.14 5.29 -0.99
C ALA A 15 -4.14 4.13 0.02
N ARG A 16 -5.33 3.72 0.49
CA ARG A 16 -5.49 2.55 1.35
C ARG A 16 -5.05 1.25 0.66
N ILE A 17 -5.48 1.03 -0.57
CA ILE A 17 -5.17 -0.20 -1.31
C ILE A 17 -3.67 -0.30 -1.60
N MET A 18 -3.05 0.81 -2.01
CA MET A 18 -1.60 0.89 -2.21
C MET A 18 -0.84 0.58 -0.91
N ALA A 19 -1.31 1.08 0.23
CA ALA A 19 -0.69 0.84 1.52
C ALA A 19 -0.78 -0.63 1.96
N GLU A 20 -1.97 -1.22 1.89
CA GLU A 20 -2.19 -2.64 2.20
C GLU A 20 -1.35 -3.53 1.28
N THR A 21 -1.25 -3.18 -0.01
CA THR A 21 -0.47 -3.96 -0.98
C THR A 21 1.04 -3.89 -0.70
N LEU A 22 1.58 -2.70 -0.42
CA LEU A 22 3.00 -2.57 -0.08
C LEU A 22 3.34 -3.24 1.25
N ALA A 23 2.47 -3.17 2.26
CA ALA A 23 2.65 -3.91 3.50
C ALA A 23 2.72 -5.42 3.25
N MET A 24 1.88 -5.95 2.36
CA MET A 24 1.91 -7.36 1.97
C MET A 24 3.23 -7.73 1.25
N MET A 25 3.66 -6.89 0.31
CA MET A 25 4.90 -7.10 -0.42
C MET A 25 6.13 -7.09 0.50
N HIS A 26 6.19 -6.13 1.42
CA HIS A 26 7.29 -5.99 2.35
C HIS A 26 7.34 -7.12 3.38
N TRP A 27 6.21 -7.49 3.99
CA TRP A 27 6.23 -8.36 5.18
C TRP A 27 5.83 -9.82 4.92
N ILE A 28 5.11 -10.10 3.83
CA ILE A 28 4.78 -11.48 3.43
C ILE A 28 5.71 -11.94 2.31
N ALA A 29 5.83 -11.14 1.25
CA ALA A 29 6.66 -11.50 0.11
C ALA A 29 8.14 -11.17 0.32
N GLU A 30 8.48 -10.36 1.33
CA GLU A 30 9.85 -9.94 1.65
C GLU A 30 10.57 -9.31 0.44
N ILE A 31 9.88 -8.46 -0.32
CA ILE A 31 10.42 -7.70 -1.46
C ILE A 31 10.26 -6.18 -1.27
N ASP A 32 11.11 -5.39 -1.92
CA ASP A 32 11.19 -3.93 -1.74
C ASP A 32 10.15 -3.10 -2.53
N GLY A 33 9.45 -3.73 -3.47
CA GLY A 33 8.46 -3.07 -4.32
C GLY A 33 9.03 -2.03 -5.28
N ASN A 34 10.30 -2.16 -5.68
CA ASN A 34 10.93 -1.26 -6.63
C ASN A 34 10.33 -1.40 -8.04
N ASP A 35 10.00 -0.24 -8.62
CA ASP A 35 9.43 -0.02 -9.96
C ASP A 35 8.06 -0.63 -10.23
N ILE A 36 7.31 -1.01 -9.19
CA ILE A 36 5.95 -1.52 -9.40
C ILE A 36 4.98 -0.42 -9.85
N GLU A 37 4.04 -0.81 -10.73
CA GLU A 37 3.00 0.07 -11.24
C GLU A 37 1.62 -0.31 -10.71
N PHE A 38 0.91 0.68 -10.15
CA PHE A 38 -0.51 0.53 -9.79
C PHE A 38 -1.39 0.99 -10.95
N VAL A 39 -2.15 0.07 -11.54
CA VAL A 39 -3.02 0.36 -12.68
C VAL A 39 -4.49 0.09 -12.36
N LEU A 40 -5.38 0.90 -12.94
CA LEU A 40 -6.82 0.72 -12.82
C LEU A 40 -7.34 -0.07 -14.03
N ALA A 41 -8.10 -1.13 -13.78
CA ALA A 41 -8.68 -1.96 -14.84
C ALA A 41 -10.18 -2.19 -14.61
N PRO A 42 -10.98 -2.38 -15.68
CA PRO A 42 -12.38 -2.74 -15.55
C PRO A 42 -12.59 -4.00 -14.67
N PRO A 43 -13.75 -4.12 -14.02
CA PRO A 43 -14.06 -5.30 -13.23
C PRO A 43 -14.20 -6.51 -14.16
N ASP A 44 -13.75 -7.67 -13.71
CA ASP A 44 -13.84 -8.89 -14.49
C ASP A 44 -15.31 -9.26 -14.74
N ARG A 45 -15.70 -9.32 -16.02
CA ARG A 45 -17.07 -9.67 -16.44
C ARG A 45 -17.45 -11.10 -16.07
N SER A 46 -16.47 -11.98 -15.78
CA SER A 46 -16.71 -13.38 -15.44
C SER A 46 -17.12 -13.61 -13.97
N HIS A 47 -16.96 -12.61 -13.10
CA HIS A 47 -17.26 -12.71 -11.66
C HIS A 47 -18.52 -11.95 -11.23
N ALA A 48 -19.37 -11.52 -12.17
CA ALA A 48 -20.61 -10.77 -11.94
C ALA A 48 -21.69 -11.50 -11.10
N GLY A 49 -21.41 -12.70 -10.58
CA GLY A 49 -22.35 -13.55 -9.85
C GLY A 49 -21.99 -13.86 -8.39
N TYR A 50 -20.84 -13.41 -7.87
CA TYR A 50 -20.51 -13.59 -6.45
C TYR A 50 -20.69 -12.26 -5.70
N PRO A 51 -21.72 -12.13 -4.84
CA PRO A 51 -21.78 -11.03 -3.90
C PRO A 51 -20.65 -11.22 -2.90
N PHE A 52 -19.53 -10.54 -3.11
CA PHE A 52 -18.49 -10.42 -2.10
C PHE A 52 -19.08 -9.58 -0.97
N SER A 53 -19.53 -10.26 0.08
CA SER A 53 -20.01 -9.62 1.31
C SER A 53 -18.93 -8.70 1.86
N ASP A 54 -19.30 -7.43 2.07
CA ASP A 54 -18.47 -6.44 2.71
C ASP A 54 -18.01 -6.94 4.09
N LYS A 55 -16.69 -7.08 4.23
CA LYS A 55 -15.92 -7.38 5.45
C LYS A 55 -15.92 -8.86 5.87
N ASN A 56 -14.72 -9.36 6.20
CA ASN A 56 -14.62 -10.51 7.11
C ASN A 56 -14.74 -10.03 8.57
N GLU A 57 -14.95 -10.97 9.50
CA GLU A 57 -15.08 -10.70 10.94
C GLU A 57 -13.87 -9.98 11.55
N GLN A 58 -12.74 -9.92 10.82
CA GLN A 58 -11.50 -9.24 11.23
C GLN A 58 -11.32 -7.85 10.59
N GLY A 59 -12.30 -7.32 9.84
CA GLY A 59 -12.25 -5.96 9.29
C GLY A 59 -11.39 -5.78 8.02
N PHE A 60 -10.86 -6.87 7.46
CA PHE A 60 -10.15 -6.85 6.18
C PHE A 60 -11.12 -6.91 5.00
N SER A 61 -10.77 -6.19 3.93
CA SER A 61 -11.43 -6.38 2.64
C SER A 61 -11.03 -7.75 2.10
N LYS A 62 -12.01 -8.60 1.77
CA LYS A 62 -11.76 -9.93 1.22
C LYS A 62 -11.20 -9.73 -0.19
N ILE A 63 -9.95 -10.14 -0.41
CA ILE A 63 -9.15 -10.01 -1.64
C ILE A 63 -10.00 -9.98 -2.91
N GLY A 64 -9.95 -8.83 -3.61
CA GLY A 64 -10.74 -8.53 -4.80
C GLY A 64 -11.49 -7.21 -4.71
N LEU A 65 -10.81 -6.13 -4.27
CA LEU A 65 -11.38 -4.79 -4.11
C LEU A 65 -11.93 -4.25 -5.43
N GLN A 66 -13.23 -4.43 -5.60
CA GLN A 66 -14.01 -3.69 -6.57
C GLN A 66 -14.22 -2.29 -5.99
N ILE A 67 -13.62 -1.30 -6.63
CA ILE A 67 -13.66 0.10 -6.22
C ILE A 67 -14.80 0.75 -6.99
N GLU A 68 -15.75 1.34 -6.28
CA GLU A 68 -16.76 2.20 -6.86
C GLU A 68 -16.25 3.63 -6.80
N SER A 69 -15.97 4.22 -7.97
CA SER A 69 -15.65 5.64 -8.08
C SER A 69 -16.71 6.40 -8.85
N GLN A 70 -16.84 7.69 -8.55
CA GLN A 70 -17.80 8.55 -9.24
C GLN A 70 -17.45 8.76 -10.72
N LEU A 71 -16.16 8.77 -11.05
CA LEU A 71 -15.69 9.08 -12.40
C LEU A 71 -15.48 7.83 -13.25
N LEU A 72 -14.81 6.80 -12.71
CA LEU A 72 -14.43 5.60 -13.46
C LEU A 72 -15.45 4.46 -13.30
N HIS A 73 -16.55 4.71 -12.58
CA HIS A 73 -17.49 3.69 -12.13
C HIS A 73 -16.75 2.58 -11.37
N THR A 74 -17.33 1.40 -11.38
CA THR A 74 -16.80 0.19 -10.77
C THR A 74 -15.57 -0.31 -11.51
N HIS A 75 -14.45 -0.52 -10.82
CA HIS A 75 -13.18 -1.00 -11.38
C HIS A 75 -12.31 -1.69 -10.33
N ARG A 76 -11.10 -2.14 -10.69
CA ARG A 76 -10.14 -2.77 -9.77
C ARG A 76 -8.76 -2.13 -9.92
N MET A 77 -7.95 -2.24 -8.87
CA MET A 77 -6.54 -1.90 -8.91
C MET A 77 -5.70 -3.16 -9.06
N TRP A 78 -4.73 -3.12 -9.96
CA TRP A 78 -3.75 -4.17 -10.18
C TRP A 78 -2.36 -3.62 -9.91
N VAL A 79 -1.44 -4.50 -9.48
CA VAL A 79 -0.02 -4.20 -9.41
C VAL A 79 0.69 -4.99 -10.50
N LEU A 80 1.51 -4.29 -11.28
CA LEU A 80 2.30 -4.83 -12.38
C LEU A 80 3.77 -4.45 -12.19
N ASP A 81 4.60 -4.96 -13.11
CA ASP A 81 6.02 -4.65 -13.26
C ASP A 81 6.90 -4.94 -12.03
N PHE A 82 7.11 -6.24 -11.79
CA PHE A 82 7.91 -6.74 -10.65
C PHE A 82 9.37 -7.03 -11.04
N ASP A 83 9.81 -6.68 -12.25
CA ASP A 83 11.10 -7.10 -12.80
C ASP A 83 12.31 -6.44 -12.10
N LEU A 84 12.12 -5.26 -11.50
CA LEU A 84 13.12 -4.55 -10.70
C LEU A 84 12.97 -4.72 -9.19
N CYS A 85 11.95 -5.45 -8.72
CA CYS A 85 11.81 -5.82 -7.32
C CYS A 85 12.99 -6.67 -6.86
N ARG A 86 13.44 -6.43 -5.63
CA ARG A 86 14.51 -7.20 -4.99
C ARG A 86 14.06 -7.73 -3.64
N ASP A 87 14.67 -8.83 -3.22
CA ASP A 87 14.54 -9.32 -1.86
C ASP A 87 14.89 -8.20 -0.87
N MET A 88 14.06 -8.06 0.15
CA MET A 88 14.19 -7.09 1.22
C MET A 88 14.62 -7.82 2.49
N ALA A 89 15.77 -7.45 3.05
CA ALA A 89 16.17 -7.98 4.35
C ALA A 89 15.21 -7.52 5.46
N MET A 90 14.93 -8.38 6.44
CA MET A 90 14.07 -8.03 7.59
C MET A 90 14.83 -7.26 8.66
N ASP A 91 15.59 -6.24 8.25
CA ASP A 91 16.38 -5.36 9.10
C ASP A 91 16.33 -3.92 8.59
N LEU A 92 17.08 -3.01 9.23
CA LEU A 92 17.07 -1.60 8.86
C LEU A 92 17.52 -1.36 7.41
N LYS A 93 18.45 -2.17 6.88
CA LYS A 93 18.94 -1.98 5.50
C LYS A 93 17.87 -2.32 4.48
N GLY A 94 17.11 -3.39 4.71
CA GLY A 94 15.97 -3.72 3.85
C GLY A 94 14.89 -2.63 3.92
N VAL A 95 14.62 -2.07 5.10
CA VAL A 95 13.69 -0.95 5.24
C VAL A 95 14.18 0.30 4.50
N GLU A 96 15.47 0.65 4.59
CA GLU A 96 16.08 1.74 3.83
C GLU A 96 15.95 1.51 2.32
N GLN A 97 16.21 0.29 1.85
CA GLN A 97 16.04 -0.10 0.46
C GLN A 97 14.59 0.09 -0.02
N ALA A 98 13.60 -0.36 0.77
CA ALA A 98 12.19 -0.18 0.44
C ALA A 98 11.77 1.31 0.45
N ALA A 99 12.30 2.12 1.36
CA ALA A 99 12.05 3.56 1.37
C ALA A 99 12.64 4.26 0.12
N ILE A 100 13.82 3.83 -0.34
CA ILE A 100 14.42 4.31 -1.59
C ILE A 100 13.57 3.90 -2.79
N ALA A 101 13.16 2.63 -2.86
CA ALA A 101 12.26 2.11 -3.89
C ALA A 101 10.96 2.92 -3.94
N PHE A 102 10.33 3.15 -2.78
CA PHE A 102 9.13 3.98 -2.67
C PHE A 102 9.31 5.35 -3.31
N TRP A 103 10.43 6.04 -3.04
CA TRP A 103 10.72 7.37 -3.62
C TRP A 103 11.06 7.35 -5.10
N ARG A 104 11.62 6.25 -5.61
CA ARG A 104 11.93 6.07 -7.03
C ARG A 104 10.70 5.76 -7.89
N ASN A 105 9.72 5.06 -7.33
CA ASN A 105 8.50 4.73 -8.06
C ASN A 105 7.74 5.99 -8.50
N ASP A 106 6.87 5.83 -9.48
CA ASP A 106 6.16 6.93 -10.11
C ASP A 106 5.45 7.91 -9.13
N PRO A 107 5.27 9.19 -9.53
CA PRO A 107 4.73 10.25 -8.65
C PRO A 107 3.25 10.07 -8.28
N TYR A 108 2.60 9.02 -8.80
CA TYR A 108 1.22 8.65 -8.53
C TYR A 108 1.03 8.03 -7.13
N TYR A 109 2.11 7.62 -6.47
CA TYR A 109 2.11 7.20 -5.07
C TYR A 109 1.54 8.28 -4.11
N PRO A 110 0.93 7.90 -2.98
CA PRO A 110 0.64 8.83 -1.90
C PRO A 110 1.96 9.38 -1.33
N ARG A 111 2.23 10.67 -1.48
CA ARG A 111 3.49 11.28 -1.02
C ARG A 111 3.26 12.11 0.25
N PRO A 112 4.18 12.10 1.23
CA PRO A 112 4.07 12.90 2.45
C PRO A 112 3.93 14.41 2.20
N ASP A 113 4.56 14.91 1.13
CA ASP A 113 4.57 16.33 0.75
C ASP A 113 3.34 16.77 -0.04
N LYS A 114 2.45 15.85 -0.43
CA LYS A 114 1.20 16.16 -1.16
C LYS A 114 0.02 16.26 -0.20
N VAL A 115 -0.28 17.48 0.23
CA VAL A 115 -1.48 17.81 1.02
C VAL A 115 -2.66 18.10 0.08
N LEU A 116 -3.81 17.49 0.33
CA LEU A 116 -5.06 17.85 -0.34
C LEU A 116 -5.76 18.98 0.42
N GLU A 117 -6.47 19.84 -0.31
CA GLU A 117 -7.44 20.76 0.28
C GLU A 117 -8.48 19.91 1.04
N ASN A 118 -8.73 20.20 2.33
CA ASN A 118 -9.65 19.51 3.26
C ASN A 118 -9.05 18.46 4.24
N ASP A 119 -7.80 18.63 4.64
CA ASP A 119 -7.31 18.23 5.99
C ASP A 119 -7.08 16.72 6.28
N ARG A 120 -7.21 15.84 5.28
CA ARG A 120 -6.59 14.49 5.35
C ARG A 120 -5.89 14.16 4.05
N SER A 121 -4.57 14.32 4.04
CA SER A 121 -3.73 13.96 2.91
C SER A 121 -3.86 12.45 2.60
N PRO A 122 -3.73 12.04 1.33
CA PRO A 122 -3.68 10.63 0.94
C PRO A 122 -2.57 9.89 1.70
N TRP A 123 -1.50 10.60 2.04
CA TRP A 123 -0.43 10.10 2.89
C TRP A 123 -0.88 9.69 4.28
N ALA A 124 -1.72 10.47 4.96
CA ALA A 124 -2.18 10.12 6.30
C ALA A 124 -2.93 8.77 6.32
N ILE A 125 -3.69 8.51 5.25
CA ILE A 125 -4.42 7.25 5.07
C ILE A 125 -3.47 6.13 4.70
N PHE A 126 -2.54 6.40 3.77
CA PHE A 126 -1.51 5.43 3.43
C PHE A 126 -0.73 4.99 4.67
N ARG A 127 -0.29 5.94 5.50
CA ARG A 127 0.45 5.70 6.74
C ARG A 127 -0.33 4.79 7.70
N GLU A 128 -1.59 5.13 7.99
CA GLU A 128 -2.45 4.35 8.87
C GLU A 128 -2.65 2.92 8.33
N HIS A 129 -3.00 2.82 7.04
CA HIS A 129 -3.29 1.56 6.36
C HIS A 129 -2.06 0.80 5.89
N TYR A 130 -0.85 1.31 6.12
CA TYR A 130 0.37 0.54 5.96
C TYR A 130 0.75 -0.11 7.30
N ILE A 131 0.73 0.65 8.39
CA ILE A 131 1.15 0.17 9.71
C ILE A 131 0.20 -0.90 10.25
N GLN A 132 -1.13 -0.67 10.24
CA GLN A 132 -2.09 -1.63 10.81
C GLN A 132 -2.03 -3.01 10.12
N PRO A 133 -2.04 -3.12 8.79
CA PRO A 133 -1.90 -4.41 8.12
C PRO A 133 -0.51 -5.02 8.27
N SER A 134 0.55 -4.20 8.36
CA SER A 134 1.92 -4.71 8.57
C SER A 134 2.00 -5.56 9.84
N GLU A 135 1.47 -5.09 10.97
CA GLU A 135 1.48 -5.86 12.23
C GLU A 135 0.78 -7.21 12.08
N ILE A 136 -0.31 -7.26 11.31
CA ILE A 136 -1.08 -8.49 11.10
C ILE A 136 -0.35 -9.43 10.13
N TYR A 137 0.19 -8.90 9.02
CA TYR A 137 0.94 -9.67 8.04
C TYR A 137 2.21 -10.28 8.61
N ILE A 138 2.95 -9.52 9.43
CA ILE A 138 4.10 -10.03 10.17
C ILE A 138 3.69 -11.21 11.06
N GLY A 139 2.58 -11.07 11.81
CA GLY A 139 2.06 -12.13 12.68
C GLY A 139 1.55 -13.38 11.94
N ILE A 140 1.34 -13.31 10.62
CA ILE A 140 1.01 -14.49 9.79
C ILE A 140 2.26 -15.31 9.49
N VAL A 141 3.42 -14.65 9.29
CA VAL A 141 4.66 -15.31 8.82
C VAL A 141 5.70 -15.53 9.92
N VAL A 142 5.56 -14.88 11.08
CA VAL A 142 6.47 -15.00 12.22
C VAL A 142 5.71 -15.47 13.46
N GLU A 143 6.18 -16.56 14.07
CA GLU A 143 5.60 -17.11 15.31
C GLU A 143 6.21 -16.50 16.59
N GLU A 144 7.48 -16.09 16.56
CA GLU A 144 8.17 -15.60 17.76
C GLU A 144 7.71 -14.17 18.13
N PRO A 145 7.16 -13.94 19.33
CA PRO A 145 6.60 -12.64 19.70
C PRO A 145 7.62 -11.48 19.66
N LEU A 146 8.87 -11.74 20.06
CA LEU A 146 9.92 -10.72 20.04
C LEU A 146 10.29 -10.32 18.60
N GLU A 147 10.29 -11.28 17.67
CA GLU A 147 10.54 -11.02 16.26
C GLU A 147 9.35 -10.29 15.61
N VAL A 148 8.11 -10.61 15.99
CA VAL A 148 6.92 -9.85 15.58
C VAL A 148 7.02 -8.40 16.03
N GLU A 149 7.38 -8.15 17.29
CA GLU A 149 7.56 -6.78 17.81
C GLU A 149 8.68 -6.05 17.08
N ARG A 150 9.82 -6.72 16.85
CA ARG A 150 10.97 -6.15 16.14
C ARG A 150 10.61 -5.77 14.71
N ARG A 151 9.97 -6.65 13.94
CA ARG A 151 9.52 -6.35 12.57
C ARG A 151 8.40 -5.30 12.56
N GLY A 152 7.53 -5.30 13.58
CA GLY A 152 6.54 -4.24 13.78
C GLY A 152 7.19 -2.86 13.91
N ALA A 153 8.30 -2.76 14.67
CA ALA A 153 9.08 -1.53 14.75
C ALA A 153 9.71 -1.13 13.40
N LEU A 154 10.17 -2.09 12.58
CA LEU A 154 10.68 -1.83 11.22
C LEU A 154 9.61 -1.24 10.30
N SER A 155 8.34 -1.67 10.40
CA SER A 155 7.24 -1.08 9.63
C SER A 155 7.00 0.40 9.95
N LYS A 156 7.23 0.81 11.21
CA LYS A 156 7.12 2.21 11.64
C LYS A 156 8.32 3.01 11.12
N GLN A 157 9.52 2.41 11.16
CA GLN A 157 10.74 3.01 10.60
C GLN A 157 10.64 3.25 9.08
N PHE A 158 9.99 2.36 8.32
CA PHE A 158 9.72 2.59 6.90
C PHE A 158 8.97 3.91 6.68
N ILE A 159 7.88 4.12 7.41
CA ILE A 159 7.09 5.36 7.33
C ILE A 159 7.96 6.57 7.70
N GLU A 160 8.72 6.48 8.79
CA GLU A 160 9.59 7.57 9.24
C GLU A 160 10.64 7.94 8.18
N LEU A 161 11.27 6.96 7.55
CA LEU A 161 12.25 7.17 6.47
C LEU A 161 11.61 7.79 5.23
N VAL A 162 10.40 7.35 4.86
CA VAL A 162 9.66 7.95 3.76
C VAL A 162 9.29 9.41 4.09
N GLU A 163 8.86 9.72 5.31
CA GLU A 163 8.53 11.08 5.76
C GLU A 163 9.74 12.01 5.84
N GLN A 164 10.91 11.48 6.23
CA GLN A 164 12.17 12.24 6.24
C GLN A 164 12.65 12.60 4.83
N GLY A 165 12.19 11.86 3.82
CA GLY A 165 12.39 12.22 2.43
C GLY A 165 13.87 12.22 2.04
N ASN A 166 14.56 11.08 2.23
CA ASN A 166 15.83 10.83 1.55
C ASN A 166 15.59 10.72 0.03
N LYS A 167 15.41 11.90 -0.57
CA LYS A 167 15.47 12.17 -1.99
C LYS A 167 16.95 12.14 -2.34
N ASP A 168 17.54 10.95 -2.42
CA ASP A 168 18.89 10.86 -2.98
C ASP A 168 18.85 11.48 -4.40
N PRO A 169 19.83 12.33 -4.74
CA PRO A 169 19.84 13.10 -5.99
C PRO A 169 19.96 12.24 -7.26
#